data_AF-A0A1V6I062-F1
#
_entry.id   AF-A0A1V6I062-F1
#
_cell.length_a   1.000
_cell.length_b   1.000
_cell.length_c   1.000
_cell.angle_alpha   90.00
_cell.angle_beta   90.00
_cell.angle_gamma   90.00
#
_symmetry.space_group_name_H-M   'P 1'
#
loop_
_entity.id
_entity.type
_entity.pdbx_description
1 polymer ?
#
loop_
_entity_poly.entity_id
_entity_poly.type
_entity_poly.pdbx_seq_one_letter_code
_entity_poly.pdbx_strand_id
1 'polypeptide(L)'
;MFKFIKNISSSSGFSDEINPAREILKEATALKKEKKYNEACKKLKEAYAAKGASELMIEERLRLPMYLQLANKNDEGWRILNELNSKYTGPISQAKIANQMRVFLQNEKKYTQAILMAAWCICKDVELNRSNMQDSIERADWKATDGLFISSIIDDKKMVYGKTPKGNPIKDPAYKIFIDNINEITSTDGIVRSMLPLLKKAKKEKVAENLSSSISEYLKSSECYDLIEVRSIVNRFLSNKEDSV
;
A
#
# COMPACT_ATOMS: atom_id res chain seq x y z
N MET A 1 -36.37 29.94 45.53
CA MET A 1 -36.16 31.10 44.64
C MET A 1 -34.68 31.26 44.39
N PHE A 2 -34.12 30.61 43.36
CA PHE A 2 -32.79 30.89 42.81
C PHE A 2 -32.84 30.60 41.30
N LYS A 3 -32.64 31.66 40.51
CA LYS A 3 -32.68 31.65 39.04
C LYS A 3 -31.39 31.01 38.51
N PHE A 4 -31.52 29.96 37.72
CA PHE A 4 -30.44 29.50 36.84
C PHE A 4 -30.47 30.31 35.54
N ILE A 5 -29.41 31.09 35.31
CA ILE A 5 -29.18 31.77 34.03
C ILE A 5 -28.65 30.73 33.04
N LYS A 6 -29.37 30.52 31.93
CA LYS A 6 -28.88 29.78 30.77
C LYS A 6 -27.77 30.62 30.11
N ASN A 7 -26.52 30.17 30.20
CA ASN A 7 -25.47 30.61 29.31
C ASN A 7 -25.58 29.83 28.00
N ILE A 8 -25.95 30.54 26.94
CA ILE A 8 -25.84 30.07 25.56
C ILE A 8 -24.37 30.21 25.18
N SER A 9 -23.64 29.10 25.09
CA SER A 9 -22.40 29.04 24.32
C SER A 9 -22.72 28.40 22.99
N SER A 10 -22.78 29.25 21.97
CA SER A 10 -22.71 28.87 20.57
C SER A 10 -21.38 28.17 20.31
N SER A 11 -21.36 26.84 20.45
CA SER A 11 -20.30 26.03 19.87
C SER A 11 -20.51 26.06 18.36
N SER A 12 -19.64 26.79 17.66
CA SER A 12 -19.44 26.74 16.22
C SER A 12 -19.41 25.28 15.75
N GLY A 13 -20.51 24.84 15.14
CA GLY A 13 -20.58 23.55 14.47
C GLY A 13 -19.60 23.55 13.31
N PHE A 14 -18.57 22.72 13.38
CA PHE A 14 -18.07 22.09 12.18
C PHE A 14 -19.22 21.26 11.64
N SER A 15 -19.96 21.79 10.67
CA SER A 15 -20.87 20.96 9.88
C SER A 15 -19.98 19.95 9.16
N ASP A 16 -20.07 18.67 9.55
CA ASP A 16 -19.66 17.55 8.72
C ASP A 16 -20.43 17.69 7.40
N GLU A 17 -19.84 18.37 6.41
CA GLU A 17 -20.43 18.47 5.08
C GLU A 17 -20.49 17.03 4.55
N ILE A 18 -21.69 16.47 4.48
CA ILE A 18 -21.93 15.10 4.06
C ILE A 18 -21.28 14.94 2.68
N ASN A 19 -20.18 14.20 2.59
CA ASN A 19 -19.51 13.94 1.31
C ASN A 19 -20.42 13.00 0.49
N PRO A 20 -21.07 13.50 -0.59
CA PRO A 20 -22.08 12.72 -1.30
C PRO A 20 -21.53 11.44 -1.92
N ALA A 21 -20.26 11.46 -2.36
CA ALA A 21 -19.60 10.26 -2.87
C ALA A 21 -19.54 9.15 -1.81
N ARG A 22 -19.23 9.49 -0.55
CA ARG A 22 -19.17 8.51 0.55
C ARG A 22 -20.52 7.93 0.93
N GLU A 23 -21.62 8.68 0.80
CA GLU A 23 -22.96 8.11 0.98
C GLU A 23 -23.28 7.08 -0.12
N ILE A 24 -22.98 7.39 -1.37
CA ILE A 24 -23.17 6.42 -2.48
C ILE A 24 -22.28 5.18 -2.29
N LEU A 25 -21.07 5.33 -1.72
CA LEU A 25 -20.24 4.17 -1.35
C LEU A 25 -20.89 3.26 -0.29
N LYS A 26 -21.71 3.80 0.62
CA LYS A 26 -22.47 2.99 1.59
C LYS A 26 -23.55 2.17 0.87
N GLU A 27 -24.27 2.77 -0.08
CA GLU A 27 -25.25 2.07 -0.93
C GLU A 27 -24.60 0.93 -1.72
N ALA A 28 -23.47 1.19 -2.37
CA ALA A 28 -22.72 0.15 -3.08
C ALA A 28 -22.32 -1.02 -2.17
N THR A 29 -21.95 -0.71 -0.92
CA THR A 29 -21.60 -1.73 0.08
C THR A 29 -22.81 -2.57 0.49
N ALA A 30 -23.99 -1.96 0.64
CA ALA A 30 -25.24 -2.68 0.92
C ALA A 30 -25.60 -3.63 -0.23
N LEU A 31 -25.56 -3.15 -1.48
CA LEU A 31 -25.81 -3.98 -2.66
C LEU A 31 -24.83 -5.15 -2.78
N LYS A 32 -23.55 -4.94 -2.46
CA LYS A 32 -22.56 -6.03 -2.43
C LYS A 32 -22.89 -7.08 -1.36
N LYS A 33 -23.38 -6.67 -0.18
CA LYS A 33 -23.82 -7.62 0.88
C LYS A 33 -25.01 -8.47 0.41
N GLU A 34 -25.90 -7.87 -0.38
CA GLU A 34 -27.03 -8.56 -1.04
C GLU A 34 -26.61 -9.40 -2.28
N LYS A 35 -25.31 -9.48 -2.58
CA LYS A 35 -24.75 -10.16 -3.77
C LYS A 35 -25.23 -9.56 -5.11
N LYS A 36 -25.77 -8.34 -5.12
CA LYS A 36 -26.16 -7.60 -6.32
C LYS A 36 -24.94 -6.90 -6.93
N TYR A 37 -23.93 -7.68 -7.33
CA TYR A 37 -22.61 -7.15 -7.67
C TYR A 37 -22.62 -6.19 -8.87
N ASN A 38 -23.44 -6.44 -9.88
CA ASN A 38 -23.56 -5.54 -11.04
C ASN A 38 -24.11 -4.16 -10.64
N GLU A 39 -25.11 -4.13 -9.75
CA GLU A 39 -25.69 -2.88 -9.24
C GLU A 39 -24.71 -2.16 -8.32
N ALA A 40 -24.01 -2.91 -7.46
CA ALA A 40 -22.94 -2.37 -6.63
C ALA A 40 -21.84 -1.72 -7.48
N CYS A 41 -21.44 -2.34 -8.61
CA CYS A 41 -20.48 -1.74 -9.54
C CYS A 41 -21.00 -0.45 -10.18
N LYS A 42 -22.28 -0.39 -10.56
CA LYS A 42 -22.90 0.85 -11.08
C LYS A 42 -22.84 1.96 -10.02
N LYS A 43 -23.20 1.64 -8.77
CA LYS A 43 -23.14 2.59 -7.65
C LYS A 43 -21.73 3.06 -7.33
N LEU A 44 -20.71 2.21 -7.42
CA LEU A 44 -19.32 2.66 -7.30
C LEU A 44 -18.94 3.65 -8.40
N LYS A 45 -19.34 3.41 -9.64
CA LYS A 45 -19.10 4.33 -10.75
C LYS A 45 -19.83 5.68 -10.54
N GLU A 46 -21.07 5.64 -10.05
CA GLU A 46 -21.81 6.85 -9.65
C GLU A 46 -21.06 7.62 -8.54
N ALA A 47 -20.59 6.93 -7.49
CA ALA A 47 -19.83 7.55 -6.40
C ALA A 47 -18.56 8.24 -6.92
N TYR A 48 -17.85 7.64 -7.87
CA TYR A 48 -16.62 8.21 -8.43
C TYR A 48 -16.85 9.40 -9.36
N ALA A 49 -18.09 9.64 -9.79
CA ALA A 49 -18.50 10.79 -10.58
C ALA A 49 -19.16 11.90 -9.74
N ALA A 50 -19.46 11.64 -8.46
CA ALA A 50 -20.17 12.57 -7.58
C ALA A 50 -19.28 13.69 -7.02
N LYS A 51 -19.90 14.76 -6.49
CA LYS A 51 -19.20 15.79 -5.69
C LYS A 51 -18.47 15.13 -4.52
N GLY A 52 -17.24 15.56 -4.25
CA GLY A 52 -16.39 14.98 -3.19
C GLY A 52 -15.62 13.73 -3.61
N ALA A 53 -15.79 13.24 -4.85
CA ALA A 53 -15.07 12.07 -5.35
C ALA A 53 -13.54 12.26 -5.42
N SER A 54 -13.04 13.49 -5.48
CA SER A 54 -11.60 13.81 -5.46
C SER A 54 -10.94 13.46 -4.12
N GLU A 55 -11.69 13.46 -3.03
CA GLU A 55 -11.21 13.16 -1.66
C GLU A 55 -11.20 11.65 -1.36
N LEU A 56 -11.67 10.83 -2.29
CA LEU A 56 -11.71 9.38 -2.09
C LEU A 56 -10.30 8.79 -2.11
N MET A 57 -10.01 8.02 -1.07
CA MET A 57 -8.77 7.29 -0.88
C MET A 57 -8.66 6.13 -1.87
N ILE A 58 -7.43 5.66 -2.10
CA ILE A 58 -7.19 4.57 -3.04
C ILE A 58 -7.95 3.29 -2.68
N GLU A 59 -8.13 2.98 -1.39
CA GLU A 59 -8.89 1.82 -0.92
C GLU A 59 -10.37 1.89 -1.30
N GLU A 60 -10.95 3.09 -1.32
CA GLU A 60 -12.32 3.30 -1.75
C GLU A 60 -12.46 3.07 -3.26
N ARG A 61 -11.42 3.39 -4.04
CA ARG A 61 -11.36 3.17 -5.49
C ARG A 61 -11.09 1.71 -5.87
N LEU A 62 -10.29 1.00 -5.07
CA LEU A 62 -10.01 -0.43 -5.26
C LEU A 62 -11.23 -1.33 -5.08
N ARG A 63 -12.34 -0.82 -4.51
CA ARG A 63 -13.60 -1.57 -4.41
C ARG A 63 -14.17 -1.97 -5.77
N LEU A 64 -14.05 -1.10 -6.79
CA LEU A 64 -14.62 -1.38 -8.12
C LEU A 64 -14.01 -2.62 -8.78
N PRO A 65 -12.69 -2.74 -8.95
CA PRO A 65 -12.11 -3.95 -9.53
C PRO A 65 -12.44 -5.21 -8.71
N MET A 66 -12.48 -5.11 -7.37
CA MET A 66 -12.91 -6.23 -6.52
C MET A 66 -14.37 -6.65 -6.77
N TYR A 67 -15.28 -5.68 -6.92
CA TYR A 67 -16.70 -5.98 -7.13
C TYR A 67 -16.95 -6.49 -8.55
N LEU A 68 -16.18 -6.02 -9.54
CA LEU A 68 -16.17 -6.56 -10.90
C LEU A 68 -15.72 -8.02 -10.90
N GLN A 69 -14.70 -8.39 -10.13
CA GLN A 69 -14.29 -9.79 -9.97
C GLN A 69 -15.42 -10.65 -9.39
N LEU A 70 -16.13 -10.18 -8.36
CA LEU A 70 -17.29 -10.87 -7.80
C LEU A 70 -18.44 -11.02 -8.81
N ALA A 71 -18.56 -10.09 -9.75
CA ALA A 71 -19.53 -10.12 -10.84
C ALA A 71 -19.07 -10.96 -12.06
N ASN A 72 -17.95 -11.68 -11.97
CA ASN A 72 -17.30 -12.41 -13.08
C ASN A 72 -16.91 -11.50 -14.28
N LYS A 73 -16.61 -10.22 -14.02
CA LYS A 73 -16.14 -9.24 -15.01
C LYS A 73 -14.65 -9.00 -14.86
N ASN A 74 -13.89 -10.08 -14.94
CA ASN A 74 -12.47 -10.11 -14.60
C ASN A 74 -11.62 -9.19 -15.50
N ASP A 75 -11.85 -9.20 -16.81
CA ASP A 75 -11.08 -8.35 -17.73
C ASP A 75 -11.33 -6.86 -17.49
N GLU A 76 -12.58 -6.47 -17.20
CA GLU A 76 -12.92 -5.10 -16.82
C GLU A 76 -12.25 -4.73 -15.48
N GLY A 77 -12.32 -5.62 -14.48
CA GLY A 77 -11.68 -5.41 -13.18
C GLY A 77 -10.16 -5.25 -13.30
N TRP A 78 -9.51 -6.07 -14.12
CA TRP A 78 -8.08 -5.97 -14.38
C TRP A 78 -7.71 -4.68 -15.11
N ARG A 79 -8.50 -4.27 -16.11
CA ARG A 79 -8.30 -3.00 -16.81
C ARG A 79 -8.36 -1.82 -15.82
N ILE A 80 -9.37 -1.78 -14.95
CA ILE A 80 -9.48 -0.74 -13.92
C ILE A 80 -8.28 -0.76 -12.95
N LEU A 81 -7.76 -1.92 -12.56
CA LEU A 81 -6.54 -1.98 -11.73
C LEU A 81 -5.33 -1.35 -12.44
N ASN A 82 -5.13 -1.62 -13.72
CA ASN A 82 -4.05 -1.01 -14.49
C ASN A 82 -4.23 0.50 -14.63
N GLU A 83 -5.46 0.97 -14.88
CA GLU A 83 -5.78 2.40 -14.92
C GLU A 83 -5.47 3.10 -13.58
N LEU A 84 -5.84 2.48 -12.46
CA LEU A 84 -5.48 2.97 -11.12
C LEU A 84 -3.98 2.98 -10.90
N ASN A 85 -3.27 1.93 -11.33
CA ASN A 85 -1.82 1.82 -11.21
C ASN A 85 -1.09 2.94 -11.98
N SER A 86 -1.58 3.29 -13.18
CA SER A 86 -1.04 4.39 -13.96
C SER A 86 -1.38 5.76 -13.37
N LYS A 87 -2.57 5.92 -12.78
CA LYS A 87 -3.06 7.21 -12.28
C LYS A 87 -2.49 7.60 -10.91
N TYR A 88 -2.30 6.65 -10.00
CA TYR A 88 -1.92 6.93 -8.60
C TYR A 88 -0.50 6.45 -8.32
N THR A 89 0.48 7.31 -8.57
CA THR A 89 1.91 6.97 -8.52
C THR A 89 2.57 7.13 -7.14
N GLY A 90 1.84 7.65 -6.14
CA GLY A 90 2.38 7.81 -4.78
C GLY A 90 2.70 6.47 -4.10
N PRO A 91 3.73 6.38 -3.23
CA PRO A 91 4.19 5.12 -2.64
C PRO A 91 3.09 4.34 -1.90
N ILE A 92 2.26 5.04 -1.11
CA ILE A 92 1.12 4.44 -0.39
C ILE A 92 0.12 3.81 -1.38
N SER A 93 -0.19 4.50 -2.47
CA SER A 93 -1.13 4.02 -3.47
C SER A 93 -0.57 2.84 -4.25
N GLN A 94 0.69 2.93 -4.69
CA GLN A 94 1.36 1.87 -5.43
C GLN A 94 1.45 0.57 -4.64
N ALA A 95 1.82 0.62 -3.34
CA ALA A 95 1.85 -0.56 -2.47
C ALA A 95 0.47 -1.24 -2.36
N LYS A 96 -0.58 -0.43 -2.15
CA LYS A 96 -1.97 -0.94 -2.06
C LYS A 96 -2.48 -1.53 -3.36
N ILE A 97 -2.20 -0.89 -4.50
CA ILE A 97 -2.60 -1.36 -5.83
C ILE A 97 -1.86 -2.65 -6.17
N ALA A 98 -0.54 -2.72 -5.97
CA ALA A 98 0.25 -3.93 -6.21
C ALA A 98 -0.29 -5.13 -5.42
N ASN A 99 -0.59 -4.94 -4.13
CA ASN A 99 -1.18 -6.00 -3.32
C ASN A 99 -2.58 -6.40 -3.82
N GLN A 100 -3.40 -5.44 -4.25
CA GLN A 100 -4.71 -5.76 -4.81
C GLN A 100 -4.59 -6.53 -6.14
N MET A 101 -3.63 -6.21 -7.00
CA MET A 101 -3.34 -6.97 -8.24
C MET A 101 -2.92 -8.41 -7.93
N ARG A 102 -2.06 -8.61 -6.93
CA ARG A 102 -1.68 -9.95 -6.44
C ARG A 102 -2.90 -10.75 -5.97
N VAL A 103 -3.73 -10.17 -5.10
CA VAL A 103 -4.95 -10.81 -4.58
C VAL A 103 -5.93 -11.13 -5.71
N PHE A 104 -6.11 -10.21 -6.66
CA PHE A 104 -6.98 -10.40 -7.81
C PHE A 104 -6.59 -11.65 -8.60
N LEU A 105 -5.31 -11.80 -8.96
CA LEU A 105 -4.81 -12.98 -9.69
C LEU A 105 -4.87 -14.26 -8.84
N GLN A 106 -4.64 -14.16 -7.54
CA GLN A 106 -4.78 -15.29 -6.62
C GLN A 106 -6.22 -15.83 -6.60
N ASN A 107 -7.22 -14.95 -6.60
CA ASN A 107 -8.63 -15.34 -6.62
C ASN A 107 -9.01 -16.04 -7.94
N GLU A 108 -8.36 -15.68 -9.05
CA GLU A 108 -8.50 -16.35 -10.35
C GLU A 108 -7.67 -17.63 -10.47
N LYS A 109 -6.95 -18.04 -9.42
CA LYS A 109 -6.03 -19.18 -9.42
C LYS A 109 -4.88 -19.05 -10.44
N LYS A 110 -4.59 -17.82 -10.90
CA LYS A 110 -3.44 -17.48 -11.76
C LYS A 110 -2.18 -17.34 -10.92
N TYR A 111 -1.75 -18.44 -10.28
CA TYR A 111 -0.75 -18.39 -9.22
C TYR A 111 0.63 -17.93 -9.69
N THR A 112 1.06 -18.29 -10.91
CA THR A 112 2.35 -17.81 -11.46
C THR A 112 2.37 -16.28 -11.60
N GLN A 113 1.30 -15.70 -12.14
CA GLN A 113 1.16 -14.25 -12.25
C GLN A 113 1.00 -13.59 -10.86
N ALA A 114 0.31 -14.26 -9.92
CA ALA A 114 0.22 -13.78 -8.55
C ALA A 114 1.59 -13.78 -7.84
N ILE A 115 2.48 -14.75 -8.13
CA ILE A 115 3.86 -14.76 -7.61
C ILE A 115 4.65 -13.58 -8.15
N LEU A 116 4.52 -13.26 -9.45
CA LEU A 116 5.10 -12.04 -10.02
C LEU A 116 4.63 -10.78 -9.29
N MET A 117 3.31 -10.65 -9.09
CA MET A 117 2.76 -9.50 -8.36
C MET A 117 3.18 -9.50 -6.89
N ALA A 118 3.41 -10.65 -6.25
CA ALA A 118 3.93 -10.73 -4.90
C ALA A 118 5.37 -10.18 -4.81
N ALA A 119 6.24 -10.52 -5.75
CA ALA A 119 7.57 -9.91 -5.84
C ALA A 119 7.48 -8.39 -6.07
N TRP A 120 6.54 -7.94 -6.91
CA TRP A 120 6.29 -6.51 -7.10
C TRP A 120 5.76 -5.80 -5.85
N CYS A 121 4.91 -6.46 -5.06
CA CYS A 121 4.45 -5.92 -3.77
C CYS A 121 5.63 -5.64 -2.85
N ILE A 122 6.58 -6.58 -2.74
CA ILE A 122 7.78 -6.42 -1.90
C ILE A 122 8.57 -5.18 -2.33
N CYS A 123 8.75 -4.97 -3.64
CA CYS A 123 9.40 -3.77 -4.17
C CYS A 123 8.68 -2.49 -3.73
N LYS A 124 7.35 -2.45 -3.81
CA LYS A 124 6.54 -1.28 -3.42
C LYS A 124 6.44 -1.06 -1.92
N ASP A 125 6.50 -2.11 -1.13
CA ASP A 125 6.60 -2.00 0.33
C ASP A 125 7.96 -1.42 0.74
N VAL A 126 9.06 -1.80 0.06
CA VAL A 126 10.38 -1.19 0.29
C VAL A 126 10.35 0.31 -0.06
N GLU A 127 9.83 0.68 -1.22
CA GLU A 127 9.69 2.09 -1.63
C GLU A 127 8.84 2.90 -0.64
N LEU A 128 7.73 2.33 -0.15
CA LEU A 128 6.89 2.96 0.86
C LEU A 128 7.65 3.19 2.18
N ASN A 129 8.36 2.18 2.69
CA ASN A 129 9.12 2.33 3.93
C ASN A 129 10.27 3.34 3.77
N ARG A 130 10.96 3.36 2.61
CA ARG A 130 11.97 4.37 2.29
C ARG A 130 11.38 5.79 2.26
N SER A 131 10.21 5.97 1.64
CA SER A 131 9.50 7.25 1.64
C SER A 131 9.16 7.70 3.07
N ASN A 132 8.66 6.81 3.92
CA ASN A 132 8.32 7.14 5.31
C ASN A 132 9.57 7.45 6.16
N MET A 133 10.71 6.81 5.88
CA MET A 133 11.99 7.15 6.48
C MET A 133 12.43 8.56 6.10
N GLN A 134 12.27 8.93 4.83
CA GLN A 134 12.63 10.27 4.34
C GLN A 134 11.90 11.37 5.11
N ASP A 135 10.60 11.20 5.39
CA ASP A 135 9.85 12.15 6.21
C ASP A 135 10.44 12.29 7.62
N SER A 136 10.96 11.19 8.18
CA SER A 136 11.59 11.19 9.51
C SER A 136 12.95 11.90 9.50
N ILE A 137 13.71 11.73 8.41
CA ILE A 137 14.98 12.42 8.15
C ILE A 137 14.74 13.92 8.00
N GLU A 138 13.77 14.33 7.19
CA GLU A 138 13.43 15.74 6.95
C GLU A 138 12.96 16.43 8.23
N ARG A 139 12.12 15.76 9.03
CA ARG A 139 11.72 16.28 10.35
C ARG A 139 12.90 16.47 11.30
N ALA A 140 13.88 15.57 11.28
CA ALA A 140 15.08 15.67 12.13
C ALA A 140 15.97 16.84 11.69
N ASP A 141 16.19 16.99 10.37
CA ASP A 141 16.96 18.10 9.80
C ASP A 141 16.29 19.45 10.01
N TRP A 142 14.96 19.53 9.85
CA TRP A 142 14.19 20.75 10.09
C TRP A 142 14.32 21.21 11.55
N LYS A 143 14.15 20.28 12.51
CA LYS A 143 14.33 20.56 13.95
C LYS A 143 15.73 21.07 14.30
N ALA A 144 16.76 20.59 13.59
CA ALA A 144 18.13 21.04 13.80
C ALA A 144 18.38 22.46 13.24
N THR A 145 17.63 22.86 12.21
CA THR A 145 17.79 24.15 11.52
C THR A 145 17.01 25.29 12.20
N ASP A 146 15.80 25.01 12.69
CA ASP A 146 14.86 26.04 13.19
C ASP A 146 15.18 26.58 14.60
N GLY A 147 16.37 26.31 15.14
CA GLY A 147 16.78 26.89 16.44
C GLY A 147 15.97 26.41 17.65
N LEU A 148 15.15 25.35 17.53
CA LEU A 148 14.59 24.58 18.66
C LEU A 148 15.67 23.82 19.47
N PHE A 149 16.89 24.35 19.46
CA PHE A 149 18.01 23.98 20.32
C PHE A 149 17.71 24.25 21.80
N ILE A 150 16.81 25.18 22.15
CA ILE A 150 16.67 25.61 23.55
C ILE A 150 15.81 24.67 24.43
N SER A 151 14.95 23.80 23.88
CA SER A 151 14.22 22.80 24.69
C SER A 151 14.61 21.34 24.43
N SER A 152 15.38 21.06 23.38
CA SER A 152 15.71 19.69 22.94
C SER A 152 17.11 19.21 23.32
N ILE A 153 17.99 20.11 23.79
CA ILE A 153 19.22 19.75 24.52
C ILE A 153 18.88 19.09 25.87
N ILE A 154 17.67 19.28 26.41
CA ILE A 154 17.27 18.80 27.76
C ILE A 154 16.68 17.38 27.75
N ASP A 155 16.58 16.70 26.60
CA ASP A 155 16.14 15.29 26.55
C ASP A 155 17.19 14.37 25.92
N ASP A 156 18.37 14.36 26.55
CA ASP A 156 19.46 13.39 26.34
C ASP A 156 19.07 11.95 26.71
N LYS A 157 17.86 11.74 27.26
CA LYS A 157 17.32 10.41 27.59
C LYS A 157 16.59 9.74 26.44
N LYS A 158 16.27 10.46 25.36
CA LYS A 158 15.58 9.85 24.21
C LYS A 158 16.55 9.08 23.32
N MET A 159 16.24 7.80 23.13
CA MET A 159 16.98 6.88 22.28
C MET A 159 17.15 7.46 20.87
N VAL A 160 18.38 7.38 20.35
CA VAL A 160 18.70 7.75 18.97
C VAL A 160 18.60 6.50 18.11
N TYR A 161 17.70 6.53 17.13
CA TYR A 161 17.43 5.39 16.24
C TYR A 161 18.26 5.43 14.96
N GLY A 162 18.90 6.56 14.66
CA GLY A 162 19.77 6.74 13.50
C GLY A 162 20.30 8.17 13.41
N LYS A 163 20.99 8.47 12.32
CA LYS A 163 21.44 9.83 11.97
C LYS A 163 21.01 10.17 10.55
N THR A 164 20.67 11.43 10.31
CA THR A 164 20.44 11.94 8.96
C THR A 164 21.77 12.02 8.18
N PRO A 165 21.74 12.19 6.85
CA PRO A 165 22.96 12.43 6.07
C PRO A 165 23.78 13.64 6.55
N LYS A 166 23.13 14.63 7.19
CA LYS A 166 23.80 15.80 7.80
C LYS A 166 24.35 15.53 9.21
N GLY A 167 24.22 14.31 9.70
CA GLY A 167 24.67 13.90 11.03
C GLY A 167 23.68 14.21 12.17
N ASN A 168 22.48 14.73 11.88
CA ASN A 168 21.50 15.06 12.91
C ASN A 168 20.87 13.80 13.52
N PRO A 169 20.68 13.72 14.85
CA PRO A 169 20.11 12.54 15.48
C PRO A 169 18.62 12.37 15.14
N ILE A 170 18.24 11.17 14.71
CA ILE A 170 16.83 10.79 14.48
C ILE A 170 16.31 10.13 15.76
N LYS A 171 15.43 10.84 16.46
CA LYS A 171 14.77 10.38 17.71
C LYS A 171 13.33 9.89 17.50
N ASP A 172 12.84 9.87 16.25
CA ASP A 172 11.52 9.37 15.90
C ASP A 172 11.52 7.82 15.91
N PRO A 173 10.78 7.15 16.81
CA PRO A 173 10.75 5.69 16.87
C PRO A 173 10.19 5.05 15.59
N ALA A 174 9.38 5.76 14.80
CA ALA A 174 8.87 5.26 13.53
C ALA A 174 10.02 4.95 12.55
N TYR A 175 11.11 5.71 12.61
CA TYR A 175 12.30 5.47 11.78
C TYR A 175 12.87 4.06 11.96
N LYS A 176 12.94 3.57 13.21
CA LYS A 176 13.42 2.21 13.50
C LYS A 176 12.48 1.15 12.94
N ILE A 177 11.17 1.37 13.07
CA ILE A 177 10.15 0.46 12.52
C ILE A 177 10.33 0.33 11.01
N PHE A 178 10.53 1.44 10.29
CA PHE A 178 10.70 1.39 8.84
C PHE A 178 12.01 0.70 8.42
N ILE A 179 13.11 0.91 9.15
CA ILE A 179 14.37 0.17 8.92
C ILE A 179 14.17 -1.32 9.14
N ASP A 180 13.52 -1.70 10.24
CA ASP A 180 13.29 -3.11 10.58
C ASP A 180 12.40 -3.79 9.54
N ASN A 181 11.35 -3.09 9.10
CA ASN A 181 10.51 -3.56 8.01
C ASN A 181 11.32 -3.77 6.73
N ILE A 182 12.17 -2.81 6.33
CA ILE A 182 13.02 -2.96 5.13
C ILE A 182 13.96 -4.16 5.28
N ASN A 183 14.60 -4.31 6.43
CA ASN A 183 15.50 -5.44 6.70
C ASN A 183 14.75 -6.77 6.62
N GLU A 184 13.55 -6.87 7.20
CA GLU A 184 12.73 -8.08 7.13
C GLU A 184 12.29 -8.37 5.69
N ILE A 185 11.65 -7.43 5.00
CA ILE A 185 11.07 -7.64 3.66
C ILE A 185 12.12 -7.85 2.57
N THR A 186 13.35 -7.37 2.77
CA THR A 186 14.47 -7.58 1.83
C THR A 186 15.33 -8.80 2.18
N SER A 187 15.14 -9.40 3.36
CA SER A 187 15.85 -10.63 3.74
C SER A 187 15.34 -11.82 2.93
N THR A 188 16.22 -12.79 2.66
CA THR A 188 15.82 -14.04 1.99
C THR A 188 14.69 -14.72 2.76
N ASP A 189 14.78 -14.82 4.08
CA ASP A 189 13.77 -15.45 4.94
C ASP A 189 12.41 -14.74 4.86
N GLY A 190 12.41 -13.39 4.90
CA GLY A 190 11.18 -12.60 4.77
C GLY A 190 10.51 -12.78 3.41
N ILE A 191 11.31 -12.80 2.34
CA ILE A 191 10.81 -13.04 0.98
C ILE A 191 10.28 -14.47 0.85
N VAL A 192 10.98 -15.49 1.37
CA VAL A 192 10.51 -16.89 1.40
C VAL A 192 9.16 -16.96 2.12
N ARG A 193 9.06 -16.37 3.31
CA ARG A 193 7.82 -16.35 4.10
C ARG A 193 6.64 -15.75 3.34
N SER A 194 6.89 -14.65 2.61
CA SER A 194 5.88 -13.98 1.79
C SER A 194 5.45 -14.81 0.57
N MET A 195 6.40 -15.46 -0.10
CA MET A 195 6.20 -16.11 -1.40
C MET A 195 5.74 -17.57 -1.29
N LEU A 196 6.16 -18.29 -0.24
CA LEU A 196 5.94 -19.72 -0.09
C LEU A 196 4.46 -20.15 -0.19
N PRO A 197 3.48 -19.42 0.39
CA PRO A 197 2.07 -19.79 0.24
C PRO A 197 1.59 -19.83 -1.22
N LEU A 198 2.05 -18.89 -2.05
CA LEU A 198 1.72 -18.85 -3.48
C LEU A 198 2.49 -19.91 -4.27
N LEU A 199 3.78 -20.11 -3.95
CA LEU A 199 4.60 -21.16 -4.56
C LEU A 199 4.03 -22.56 -4.32
N LYS A 200 3.53 -22.86 -3.11
CA LYS A 200 2.85 -24.12 -2.79
C LYS A 200 1.58 -24.29 -3.63
N LYS A 201 0.77 -23.24 -3.78
CA LYS A 201 -0.42 -23.26 -4.64
C LYS A 201 -0.07 -23.49 -6.12
N ALA A 202 1.09 -22.99 -6.56
CA ALA A 202 1.62 -23.20 -7.90
C ALA A 202 2.39 -24.53 -8.07
N LYS A 203 2.60 -25.32 -7.00
CA LYS A 203 3.46 -26.53 -6.98
C LYS A 203 4.92 -26.24 -7.40
N LYS A 204 5.44 -25.09 -6.96
CA LYS A 204 6.80 -24.58 -7.28
C LYS A 204 7.61 -24.30 -6.01
N GLU A 205 7.26 -24.89 -4.86
CA GLU A 205 7.95 -24.65 -3.58
C GLU A 205 9.46 -24.94 -3.61
N LYS A 206 9.91 -25.83 -4.52
CA LYS A 206 11.33 -26.15 -4.70
C LYS A 206 12.20 -24.97 -5.13
N VAL A 207 11.61 -23.93 -5.74
CA VAL A 207 12.37 -22.74 -6.16
C VAL A 207 12.37 -21.62 -5.13
N ALA A 208 11.73 -21.80 -3.97
CA ALA A 208 11.51 -20.73 -3.00
C ALA A 208 12.81 -20.04 -2.58
N GLU A 209 13.83 -20.81 -2.17
CA GLU A 209 15.11 -20.26 -1.69
C GLU A 209 15.85 -19.48 -2.79
N ASN A 210 15.96 -20.05 -3.99
CA ASN A 210 16.69 -19.44 -5.10
C ASN A 210 15.99 -18.19 -5.65
N LEU A 211 14.66 -18.23 -5.76
CA LEU A 211 13.85 -17.09 -6.18
C LEU A 211 13.97 -15.96 -5.14
N SER A 212 13.80 -16.28 -3.86
CA SER A 212 13.91 -15.28 -2.78
C SER A 212 15.29 -14.67 -2.68
N SER A 213 16.34 -15.46 -2.86
CA SER A 213 17.72 -14.96 -2.89
C SER A 213 17.94 -13.98 -4.04
N SER A 214 17.45 -14.31 -5.24
CA SER A 214 17.57 -13.42 -6.42
C SER A 214 16.78 -12.12 -6.24
N ILE A 215 15.60 -12.17 -5.63
CA ILE A 215 14.81 -10.98 -5.30
C ILE A 215 15.54 -10.16 -4.21
N SER A 216 16.08 -10.80 -3.17
CA SER A 216 16.84 -10.12 -2.10
C SER A 216 18.04 -9.36 -2.67
N GLU A 217 18.80 -10.00 -3.55
CA GLU A 217 19.94 -9.40 -4.23
C GLU A 217 19.51 -8.18 -5.05
N TYR A 218 18.45 -8.30 -5.84
CA TYR A 218 17.90 -7.19 -6.62
C TYR A 218 17.45 -6.01 -5.73
N LEU A 219 16.76 -6.29 -4.63
CA LEU A 219 16.28 -5.26 -3.71
C LEU A 219 17.43 -4.49 -3.04
N LYS A 220 18.57 -5.15 -2.80
CA LYS A 220 19.78 -4.58 -2.19
C LYS A 220 20.65 -3.82 -3.20
N SER A 221 20.62 -4.20 -4.47
CA SER A 221 21.43 -3.57 -5.52
C SER A 221 20.76 -2.35 -6.17
N SER A 222 19.46 -2.16 -5.95
CA SER A 222 18.67 -1.11 -6.62
C SER A 222 17.90 -0.22 -5.64
N GLU A 223 17.85 1.08 -5.96
CA GLU A 223 17.07 2.08 -5.21
C GLU A 223 15.66 2.29 -5.80
N CYS A 224 15.52 2.07 -7.11
CA CYS A 224 14.27 2.14 -7.87
C CYS A 224 14.01 0.79 -8.53
N TYR A 225 12.77 0.32 -8.48
CA TYR A 225 12.42 -1.01 -8.99
C TYR A 225 11.58 -0.95 -10.25
N ASP A 226 11.92 -1.81 -11.22
CA ASP A 226 11.24 -1.93 -12.50
C ASP A 226 10.50 -3.28 -12.60
N LEU A 227 9.25 -3.25 -13.04
CA LEU A 227 8.41 -4.44 -13.11
C LEU A 227 8.89 -5.46 -14.17
N ILE A 228 9.53 -4.99 -15.25
CA ILE A 228 10.12 -5.84 -16.29
C ILE A 228 11.31 -6.61 -15.73
N GLU A 229 12.15 -5.96 -14.92
CA GLU A 229 13.28 -6.62 -14.25
C GLU A 229 12.80 -7.66 -13.23
N VAL A 230 11.82 -7.30 -12.39
CA VAL A 230 11.17 -8.24 -11.46
C VAL A 230 10.56 -9.41 -12.21
N ARG A 231 9.92 -9.16 -13.35
CA ARG A 231 9.38 -10.22 -14.23
C ARG A 231 10.48 -11.14 -14.76
N SER A 232 11.60 -10.59 -15.21
CA SER A 232 12.76 -11.36 -15.67
C SER A 232 13.27 -12.29 -14.58
N ILE A 233 13.45 -11.78 -13.36
CA ILE A 233 13.89 -12.55 -12.19
C ILE A 233 12.91 -13.70 -11.93
N VAL A 234 11.61 -13.40 -11.83
CA VAL A 234 10.58 -14.41 -11.53
C VAL A 234 10.50 -15.47 -12.63
N ASN A 235 10.53 -15.07 -13.91
CA ASN A 235 10.43 -15.98 -15.04
C ASN A 235 11.62 -16.95 -15.14
N ARG A 236 12.82 -16.54 -14.72
CA ARG A 236 13.98 -17.45 -14.63
C ARG A 236 13.69 -18.73 -13.85
N PHE A 237 12.82 -18.65 -12.83
CA PHE A 237 12.49 -19.76 -11.96
C PHE A 237 11.14 -20.41 -12.27
N LEU A 238 10.21 -19.67 -12.85
CA LEU A 238 8.84 -20.12 -13.03
C LEU A 238 8.47 -20.50 -14.46
N SER A 239 9.22 -20.05 -15.48
CA SER A 239 8.99 -20.46 -16.86
C SER A 239 9.18 -21.97 -16.99
N ASN A 240 8.16 -22.66 -17.50
CA ASN A 240 8.36 -24.02 -18.00
C ASN A 240 9.13 -23.89 -19.32
N LYS A 241 10.10 -24.76 -19.57
CA LYS A 241 10.75 -24.89 -20.89
C LYS A 241 9.77 -25.31 -22.02
N GLU A 242 8.48 -25.48 -21.72
CA GLU A 242 7.45 -26.02 -22.62
C GLU A 242 6.44 -24.98 -23.12
N ASP A 243 6.45 -23.74 -22.61
CA ASP A 243 5.49 -22.70 -23.01
C ASP A 243 6.03 -21.74 -24.09
N SER A 244 7.09 -22.13 -24.80
CA SER A 244 7.60 -21.44 -25.99
C SER A 244 7.26 -22.25 -27.24
N VAL A 245 6.02 -22.09 -27.71
CA VAL A 245 5.58 -22.36 -29.09
C VAL A 245 4.89 -21.11 -29.61
#